data_AF-A0A520DR39-F1
#
_entry.id   AF-A0A520DR39-F1
#
_cell.length_a   1.000
_cell.length_b   1.000
_cell.length_c   1.000
_cell.angle_alpha   90.00
_cell.angle_beta   90.00
_cell.angle_gamma   90.00
#
_symmetry.space_group_name_H-M   'P 1'
#
loop_
_entity.id
_entity.type
_entity.pdbx_description
1 polymer ?
#
loop_
_entity_poly.entity_id
_entity_poly.type
_entity_poly.pdbx_seq_one_letter_code
_entity_poly.pdbx_strand_id
1 'polypeptide(L)'
;MITKRIYQNFETQELDSLLAYYPAELIEAALIPLMAKETDYCIDEPMNITHVFYAELNEILQRNLLNYQQKIRQPIEETASIVDIHSEMIAILEALVPIQFIFCKDPNHTNASFIIILKKNVYKPVEEIKSALNFALVAYPKINCTAYAYCTMNDLLKRGDFYFSRLCRMENCIYQAKENNNLPQANPNLLSEINEQTETVFKKFEQKAISFLENAKYLIAQKEYALGIFMLQQTCEFSYRGLITPFSRKIIKSHDLLALRKKASLYDPNILCKFHHKFRKEEYLLKILNDAYTKSRYDSSYHAEVFETQKLLDLTSNLLMEVRNIFNTYLT
;
A
#
# COMPACT_ATOMS: atom_id res chain seq x y z
N MET A 1 -33.79 32.48 29.14
CA MET A 1 -34.06 32.36 27.69
C MET A 1 -33.15 33.32 26.95
N ILE A 2 -32.05 32.83 26.38
CA ILE A 2 -31.30 33.31 25.18
C ILE A 2 -29.98 32.51 25.22
N THR A 3 -30.06 31.23 24.86
CA THR A 3 -28.89 30.34 24.61
C THR A 3 -29.34 29.28 23.61
N LYS A 4 -29.79 29.77 22.45
CA LYS A 4 -30.23 28.92 21.34
C LYS A 4 -30.14 29.73 20.04
N ARG A 5 -28.93 30.19 19.64
CA ARG A 5 -28.73 30.82 18.33
C ARG A 5 -27.30 31.01 17.80
N ILE A 6 -26.33 30.16 18.17
CA ILE A 6 -24.96 30.22 17.57
C ILE A 6 -24.49 28.88 16.97
N TYR A 7 -25.25 27.79 17.09
CA TYR A 7 -24.97 26.56 16.35
C TYR A 7 -25.70 26.57 15.02
N GLN A 8 -25.08 27.06 13.94
CA GLN A 8 -25.40 26.56 12.59
C GLN A 8 -24.49 26.98 11.41
N ASN A 9 -23.39 27.72 11.55
CA ASN A 9 -22.65 28.21 10.36
C ASN A 9 -21.11 28.14 10.43
N PHE A 10 -20.52 27.27 11.23
CA PHE A 10 -19.06 27.06 11.26
C PHE A 10 -18.75 25.61 10.91
N GLU A 11 -18.61 25.25 9.63
CA GLU A 11 -18.09 23.89 9.31
C GLU A 11 -17.50 23.67 7.90
N THR A 12 -17.56 24.62 6.97
CA THR A 12 -17.03 24.38 5.60
C THR A 12 -15.88 25.31 5.22
N GLN A 13 -15.96 26.61 5.52
CA GLN A 13 -14.93 27.58 5.09
C GLN A 13 -13.59 27.48 5.84
N GLU A 14 -13.59 27.07 7.11
CA GLU A 14 -12.35 26.89 7.89
C GLU A 14 -11.61 25.61 7.51
N LEU A 15 -12.32 24.53 7.16
CA LEU A 15 -11.71 23.26 6.76
C LEU A 15 -10.98 23.39 5.42
N ASP A 16 -11.58 24.09 4.46
CA ASP A 16 -10.96 24.40 3.16
C ASP A 16 -9.74 25.32 3.31
N SER A 17 -9.78 26.24 4.28
CA SER A 17 -8.66 27.13 4.61
C SER A 17 -7.51 26.40 5.32
N LEU A 18 -7.83 25.40 6.14
CA LEU A 18 -6.86 24.51 6.80
C LEU A 18 -6.14 23.62 5.79
N LEU A 19 -6.86 22.99 4.86
CA LEU A 19 -6.29 22.10 3.84
C LEU A 19 -5.39 22.83 2.83
N ALA A 20 -5.63 24.13 2.62
CA ALA A 20 -4.82 24.96 1.72
C ALA A 20 -3.42 25.30 2.25
N TYR A 21 -3.16 25.14 3.56
CA TYR A 21 -1.97 25.68 4.22
C TYR A 21 -0.94 24.64 4.69
N TYR A 22 -1.27 23.33 4.70
CA TYR A 22 -0.40 22.32 5.32
C TYR A 22 0.14 21.27 4.33
N PRO A 23 1.48 21.17 4.14
CA PRO A 23 2.11 20.07 3.40
C PRO A 23 2.07 18.76 4.19
N ALA A 24 1.98 17.63 3.47
CA ALA A 24 1.87 16.26 3.99
C ALA A 24 2.97 15.85 5.00
N GLU A 25 4.10 16.54 4.99
CA GLU A 25 5.24 16.36 5.90
C GLU A 25 4.88 16.65 7.38
N LEU A 26 3.90 17.53 7.63
CA LEU A 26 3.45 17.88 8.99
C LEU A 26 2.51 16.82 9.59
N ILE A 27 1.81 16.05 8.75
CA ILE A 27 1.00 14.90 9.19
C ILE A 27 1.92 13.76 9.64
N GLU A 28 3.06 13.58 8.96
CA GLU A 28 4.09 12.62 9.36
C GLU A 28 4.72 13.00 10.71
N ALA A 29 4.99 14.29 10.94
CA ALA A 29 5.51 14.79 12.22
C ALA A 29 4.52 14.60 13.39
N ALA A 30 3.22 14.77 13.15
CA ALA A 30 2.16 14.58 14.15
C ALA A 30 1.94 13.10 14.55
N LEU A 31 2.41 12.15 13.73
CA LEU A 31 2.34 10.72 14.00
C LEU A 31 3.51 10.21 14.87
N ILE A 32 4.62 10.95 14.94
CA ILE A 32 5.80 10.56 15.73
C ILE A 32 5.52 10.45 17.24
N PRO A 33 4.78 11.38 17.89
CA PRO A 33 4.43 11.28 19.30
C PRO A 33 3.48 10.12 19.63
N LEU A 34 2.74 9.60 18.64
CA LEU A 34 1.85 8.44 18.81
C LEU A 34 2.62 7.11 18.88
N MET A 35 3.93 7.09 18.64
CA MET A 35 4.74 5.87 18.57
C MET A 35 5.74 5.66 19.72
N ALA A 36 5.96 6.64 20.59
CA ALA A 36 6.92 6.53 21.70
C ALA A 36 6.24 6.69 23.06
N LYS A 37 6.00 5.57 23.75
CA LYS A 37 5.93 5.54 25.22
C LYS A 37 7.33 5.13 25.70
N GLU A 38 8.18 6.10 25.94
CA GLU A 38 9.38 6.06 26.79
C GLU A 38 10.30 7.19 26.33
N THR A 39 10.20 8.36 26.97
CA THR A 39 11.33 9.22 27.33
C THR A 39 10.79 10.44 28.07
N ASP A 40 11.28 10.63 29.30
CA ASP A 40 11.16 11.87 30.05
C ASP A 40 11.83 12.99 29.25
N TYR A 41 11.04 13.88 28.65
CA TYR A 41 11.51 15.19 28.22
C TYR A 41 10.75 16.26 28.99
N CYS A 42 11.43 16.87 29.95
CA CYS A 42 11.05 18.18 30.46
C CYS A 42 11.30 19.21 29.36
N ILE A 43 10.27 19.92 28.91
CA ILE A 43 10.41 21.05 27.99
C ILE A 43 9.79 22.27 28.68
N ASP A 44 10.65 23.06 29.31
CA ASP A 44 10.40 24.44 29.70
C ASP A 44 10.56 25.33 28.44
N GLU A 45 9.52 25.43 27.60
CA GLU A 45 9.41 26.49 26.58
C GLU A 45 7.97 27.01 26.50
N PRO A 46 7.76 28.30 26.23
CA PRO A 46 6.45 28.94 26.31
C PRO A 46 5.48 28.29 25.31
N MET A 47 4.38 27.77 25.85
CA MET A 47 3.36 26.98 25.16
C MET A 47 2.87 27.69 23.88
N ASN A 48 3.46 27.33 22.75
CA ASN A 48 3.16 27.92 21.46
C ASN A 48 1.75 27.48 21.05
N ILE A 49 0.93 28.39 20.52
CA ILE A 49 -0.48 28.15 20.11
C ILE A 49 -0.61 26.90 19.22
N THR A 50 0.43 26.59 18.46
CA THR A 50 0.54 25.37 17.64
C THR A 50 0.46 24.08 18.48
N HIS A 51 1.08 24.03 19.66
CA HIS A 51 1.02 22.87 20.56
C HIS A 51 -0.37 22.66 21.15
N VAL A 52 -1.07 23.76 21.48
CA VAL A 52 -2.46 23.69 21.97
C VAL A 52 -3.39 23.18 20.89
N PHE A 53 -3.23 23.69 19.66
CA PHE A 53 -4.00 23.21 18.50
C PHE A 53 -3.76 21.72 18.20
N TYR A 54 -2.49 21.28 18.22
CA TYR A 54 -2.19 19.86 18.00
C TYR A 54 -2.65 18.96 19.15
N ALA A 55 -2.64 19.45 20.39
CA ALA A 55 -3.20 18.71 21.53
C ALA A 55 -4.72 18.55 21.41
N GLU A 56 -5.43 19.60 20.99
CA GLU A 56 -6.88 19.53 20.73
C GLU A 56 -7.22 18.62 19.55
N LEU A 57 -6.47 18.70 18.44
CA LEU A 57 -6.65 17.81 17.30
C LEU A 57 -6.39 16.34 17.69
N ASN A 58 -5.36 16.09 18.50
CA ASN A 58 -5.04 14.75 19.00
C ASN A 58 -6.13 14.23 19.95
N GLU A 59 -6.66 15.06 20.86
CA GLU A 59 -7.79 14.71 21.73
C GLU A 59 -9.05 14.37 20.92
N ILE A 60 -9.37 15.17 19.89
CA ILE A 60 -10.52 14.92 19.01
C ILE A 60 -10.34 13.59 18.26
N LEU A 61 -9.14 13.35 17.71
CA LEU A 61 -8.82 12.10 17.02
C LEU A 61 -8.87 10.90 17.97
N GLN A 62 -8.29 10.98 19.16
CA GLN A 62 -8.32 9.90 20.16
C GLN A 62 -9.74 9.60 20.62
N ARG A 63 -10.54 10.64 20.87
CA ARG A 63 -11.93 10.48 21.31
C ARG A 63 -12.80 9.84 20.22
N ASN A 64 -12.60 10.21 18.97
CA ASN A 64 -13.28 9.59 17.84
C ASN A 64 -12.81 8.16 17.57
N LEU A 65 -11.50 7.88 17.71
CA LEU A 65 -10.93 6.55 17.59
C LEU A 65 -11.43 5.62 18.70
N LEU A 66 -11.54 6.12 19.93
CA LEU A 66 -12.07 5.37 21.07
C LEU A 66 -13.56 5.06 20.89
N ASN A 67 -14.35 6.02 20.42
CA ASN A 67 -15.76 5.82 20.08
C ASN A 67 -15.92 4.76 18.97
N TYR A 68 -15.06 4.77 17.96
CA TYR A 68 -15.03 3.78 16.89
C TYR A 68 -14.65 2.38 17.41
N GLN A 69 -13.60 2.28 18.24
CA GLN A 69 -13.17 1.03 18.86
C GLN A 69 -14.22 0.46 19.84
N GLN A 70 -14.97 1.32 20.53
CA GLN A 70 -16.08 0.92 21.38
C GLN A 70 -17.28 0.43 20.56
N LYS A 71 -17.55 1.02 19.40
CA LYS A 71 -18.56 0.53 18.43
C LYS A 71 -18.25 -0.87 17.91
N ILE A 72 -16.97 -1.17 17.65
CA ILE A 72 -16.52 -2.49 17.14
C ILE A 72 -16.48 -3.56 18.25
N ARG A 73 -16.48 -3.17 19.53
CA ARG A 73 -16.50 -4.12 20.67
C ARG A 73 -17.87 -4.70 21.00
N GLN A 74 -18.94 -4.25 20.36
CA GLN A 74 -20.21 -4.99 20.43
C GLN A 74 -20.08 -6.26 19.58
N PRO A 75 -20.61 -7.41 20.04
CA PRO A 75 -20.53 -8.64 19.25
C PRO A 75 -21.20 -8.38 17.92
N ILE A 76 -20.45 -8.49 16.83
CA ILE A 76 -21.00 -8.53 15.49
C ILE A 76 -21.90 -9.77 15.48
N GLU A 77 -23.22 -9.57 15.52
CA GLU A 77 -24.17 -10.64 15.22
C GLU A 77 -23.75 -11.22 13.85
N GLU A 78 -23.55 -12.54 13.79
CA GLU A 78 -23.00 -13.30 12.66
C GLU A 78 -23.88 -13.30 11.40
N THR A 79 -24.61 -12.22 11.13
CA THR A 79 -25.54 -12.07 10.02
C THR A 79 -25.38 -10.75 9.27
N ALA A 80 -24.22 -10.08 9.34
CA ALA A 80 -23.90 -9.00 8.42
C ALA A 80 -23.32 -9.59 7.12
N SER A 81 -23.97 -9.33 5.99
CA SER A 81 -23.47 -9.75 4.70
C SER A 81 -22.17 -8.99 4.39
N ILE A 82 -21.26 -9.60 3.61
CA ILE A 82 -19.94 -9.01 3.27
C ILE A 82 -20.08 -7.62 2.59
N VAL A 83 -21.26 -7.31 2.03
CA VAL A 83 -21.62 -5.99 1.47
C VAL A 83 -21.58 -4.87 2.52
N ASP A 84 -21.76 -5.18 3.80
CA ASP A 84 -21.90 -4.18 4.86
C ASP A 84 -20.55 -3.60 5.35
N ILE A 85 -19.44 -4.34 5.26
CA ILE A 85 -18.13 -3.94 5.82
C ILE A 85 -17.54 -2.71 5.09
N HIS A 86 -17.79 -2.59 3.79
CA HIS A 86 -17.27 -1.50 2.98
C HIS A 86 -18.25 -0.33 2.80
N SER A 87 -19.52 -0.50 3.19
CA SER A 87 -20.58 0.48 2.93
C SER A 87 -20.33 1.82 3.64
N GLU A 88 -19.96 1.81 4.92
CA GLU A 88 -19.62 3.04 5.66
C GLU A 88 -18.41 3.75 5.06
N MET A 89 -17.38 3.00 4.67
CA MET A 89 -16.20 3.57 4.02
C MET A 89 -16.50 4.18 2.65
N ILE A 90 -17.27 3.48 1.83
CA ILE A 90 -17.65 3.99 0.51
C ILE A 90 -18.40 5.31 0.64
N ALA A 91 -19.29 5.43 1.64
CA ALA A 91 -19.98 6.68 1.93
C ALA A 91 -19.03 7.82 2.33
N ILE A 92 -18.02 7.54 3.16
CA ILE A 92 -16.98 8.52 3.52
C ILE A 92 -16.17 8.94 2.28
N LEU A 93 -15.77 7.97 1.46
CA LEU A 93 -14.98 8.22 0.25
C LEU A 93 -15.77 9.03 -0.79
N GLU A 94 -17.06 8.75 -0.97
CA GLU A 94 -17.96 9.49 -1.85
C GLU A 94 -18.15 10.94 -1.39
N ALA A 95 -18.19 11.19 -0.08
CA ALA A 95 -18.31 12.55 0.47
C ALA A 95 -17.05 13.40 0.26
N LEU A 96 -15.87 12.77 0.26
CA LEU A 96 -14.58 13.47 0.20
C LEU A 96 -14.04 13.64 -1.22
N VAL A 97 -14.32 12.68 -2.11
CA VAL A 97 -13.70 12.59 -3.43
C VAL A 97 -14.79 12.39 -4.50
N PRO A 98 -14.68 13.04 -5.67
CA PRO A 98 -15.63 12.87 -6.77
C PRO A 98 -15.44 11.52 -7.47
N ILE A 99 -15.98 10.45 -6.88
CA ILE A 99 -15.82 9.07 -7.35
C ILE A 99 -16.84 8.72 -8.43
N GLN A 100 -16.39 8.02 -9.46
CA GLN A 100 -17.23 7.40 -10.50
C GLN A 100 -17.31 5.88 -10.31
N PHE A 101 -16.18 5.23 -10.03
CA PHE A 101 -16.12 3.78 -9.79
C PHE A 101 -15.16 3.46 -8.65
N ILE A 102 -15.45 2.38 -7.92
CA ILE A 102 -14.50 1.73 -7.02
C ILE A 102 -14.47 0.24 -7.39
N PHE A 103 -13.27 -0.26 -7.70
CA PHE A 103 -13.03 -1.68 -7.95
C PHE A 103 -12.21 -2.29 -6.81
N CYS A 104 -12.54 -3.52 -6.44
CA CYS A 104 -11.79 -4.33 -5.48
C CYS A 104 -11.60 -5.74 -6.03
N LYS A 105 -10.35 -6.23 -6.05
CA LYS A 105 -10.04 -7.60 -6.50
C LYS A 105 -10.67 -8.66 -5.60
N ASP A 106 -10.56 -8.47 -4.29
CA ASP A 106 -10.86 -9.48 -3.28
C ASP A 106 -11.66 -8.84 -2.12
N PRO A 107 -12.99 -8.64 -2.27
CA PRO A 107 -13.82 -8.00 -1.25
C PRO A 107 -13.92 -8.79 0.06
N ASN A 108 -13.54 -10.07 0.04
CA ASN A 108 -13.63 -10.97 1.20
C ASN A 108 -12.37 -10.95 2.08
N HIS A 109 -11.30 -10.27 1.67
CA HIS A 109 -10.04 -10.24 2.40
C HIS A 109 -9.94 -9.03 3.31
N THR A 110 -9.42 -9.22 4.53
CA THR A 110 -9.18 -8.10 5.47
C THR A 110 -8.17 -7.07 4.96
N ASN A 111 -7.37 -7.44 3.95
CA ASN A 111 -6.46 -6.55 3.24
C ASN A 111 -7.02 -6.31 1.84
N ALA A 112 -7.61 -5.13 1.61
CA ALA A 112 -8.22 -4.80 0.32
C ALA A 112 -7.37 -3.77 -0.43
N SER A 113 -7.31 -3.88 -1.75
CA SER A 113 -6.81 -2.81 -2.62
C SER A 113 -7.97 -2.27 -3.44
N PHE A 114 -8.24 -0.97 -3.30
CA PHE A 114 -9.27 -0.27 -4.05
C PHE A 114 -8.66 0.55 -5.18
N ILE A 115 -9.21 0.39 -6.37
CA ILE A 115 -8.93 1.22 -7.53
C ILE A 115 -10.10 2.17 -7.69
N ILE A 116 -9.84 3.44 -7.40
CA ILE A 116 -10.82 4.52 -7.45
C ILE A 116 -10.67 5.24 -8.79
N ILE A 117 -11.76 5.32 -9.55
CA ILE A 117 -11.83 6.13 -10.76
C ILE A 117 -12.65 7.36 -10.45
N LEU A 118 -12.09 8.53 -10.73
CA LEU A 118 -12.73 9.82 -10.51
C LEU A 118 -13.75 10.14 -11.61
N LYS A 119 -14.68 11.06 -11.32
CA LYS A 119 -15.65 11.56 -12.31
C LYS A 119 -14.96 12.28 -13.48
N LYS A 120 -15.51 12.10 -14.68
CA LYS A 120 -14.92 12.55 -15.95
C LYS A 120 -14.67 14.07 -16.03
N ASN A 121 -15.53 14.86 -15.40
CA ASN A 121 -15.54 16.32 -15.52
C ASN A 121 -15.18 17.04 -14.20
N VAL A 122 -14.61 16.34 -13.23
CA VAL A 122 -14.20 16.96 -11.96
C VAL A 122 -12.68 16.96 -11.87
N TYR A 123 -12.10 18.16 -11.92
CA TYR A 123 -10.67 18.34 -11.75
C TYR A 123 -10.38 18.76 -10.31
N LYS A 124 -9.69 17.89 -9.57
CA LYS A 124 -9.05 18.23 -8.30
C LYS A 124 -7.55 17.94 -8.41
N PRO A 125 -6.68 18.74 -7.78
CA PRO A 125 -5.26 18.42 -7.67
C PRO A 125 -5.04 17.02 -7.10
N VAL A 126 -4.11 16.27 -7.69
CA VAL A 126 -3.82 14.88 -7.28
C VAL A 126 -3.43 14.80 -5.80
N GLU A 127 -2.72 15.79 -5.28
CA GLU A 127 -2.30 15.83 -3.87
C GLU A 127 -3.47 16.04 -2.91
N GLU A 128 -4.49 16.81 -3.30
CA GLU A 128 -5.71 16.98 -2.51
C GLU A 128 -6.46 15.65 -2.41
N ILE A 129 -6.61 14.95 -3.55
CA ILE A 129 -7.25 13.63 -3.61
C ILE A 129 -6.49 12.62 -2.75
N LYS A 130 -5.15 12.56 -2.88
CA LYS A 130 -4.33 11.67 -2.05
C LYS A 130 -4.49 11.98 -0.57
N SER A 131 -4.48 13.26 -0.18
CA SER A 131 -4.62 13.67 1.22
C SER A 131 -6.00 13.29 1.77
N ALA A 132 -7.06 13.53 1.01
CA ALA A 132 -8.41 13.13 1.38
C ALA A 132 -8.57 11.60 1.51
N LEU A 133 -7.99 10.83 0.59
CA LEU A 133 -7.98 9.37 0.67
C LEU A 133 -7.18 8.86 1.88
N ASN A 134 -5.98 9.41 2.11
CA ASN A 134 -5.17 9.05 3.25
C ASN A 134 -5.91 9.32 4.56
N PHE A 135 -6.57 10.47 4.67
CA PHE A 135 -7.39 10.84 5.83
C PHE A 135 -8.56 9.87 6.05
N ALA A 136 -9.34 9.58 5.00
CA ALA A 136 -10.47 8.66 5.06
C ALA A 136 -10.06 7.24 5.53
N LEU A 137 -8.85 6.83 5.17
CA LEU A 137 -8.35 5.47 5.39
C LEU A 137 -7.48 5.33 6.63
N VAL A 138 -7.27 6.39 7.42
CA VAL A 138 -6.52 6.31 8.69
C VAL A 138 -7.11 5.25 9.62
N ALA A 139 -8.45 5.17 9.67
CA ALA A 139 -9.16 4.18 10.48
C ALA A 139 -9.09 2.75 9.90
N TYR A 140 -8.56 2.58 8.67
CA TYR A 140 -8.57 1.33 7.92
C TYR A 140 -7.16 0.98 7.39
N PRO A 141 -6.18 0.72 8.28
CA PRO A 141 -4.76 0.56 7.91
C PRO A 141 -4.43 -0.65 7.03
N LYS A 142 -5.41 -1.55 6.83
CA LYS A 142 -5.26 -2.73 5.96
C LYS A 142 -5.76 -2.48 4.54
N ILE A 143 -6.31 -1.31 4.26
CA ILE A 143 -6.89 -0.96 2.96
C ILE A 143 -5.97 0.00 2.25
N ASN A 144 -5.57 -0.37 1.05
CA ASN A 144 -4.81 0.48 0.15
C ASN A 144 -5.75 1.05 -0.91
N CYS A 145 -5.65 2.34 -1.19
CA CYS A 145 -6.41 2.97 -2.26
C CYS A 145 -5.48 3.65 -3.26
N THR A 146 -5.83 3.52 -4.54
CA THR A 146 -5.18 4.27 -5.63
C THR A 146 -6.25 4.96 -6.46
N ALA A 147 -6.06 6.24 -6.74
CA ALA A 147 -7.02 7.04 -7.52
C ALA A 147 -6.47 7.42 -8.89
N TYR A 148 -7.34 7.33 -9.89
CA TYR A 148 -7.03 7.63 -11.28
C TYR A 148 -8.09 8.52 -11.90
N ALA A 149 -7.66 9.46 -12.74
CA ALA A 149 -8.56 10.25 -13.56
C ALA A 149 -9.29 9.34 -14.57
N TYR A 150 -10.57 9.65 -14.86
CA TYR A 150 -11.39 8.90 -15.81
C TYR A 150 -10.70 8.72 -17.17
N CYS A 151 -10.19 9.82 -17.75
CA CYS A 151 -9.56 9.81 -19.06
C CYS A 151 -8.32 8.90 -19.10
N THR A 152 -7.49 8.96 -18.05
CA THR A 152 -6.32 8.09 -17.91
C THR A 152 -6.72 6.62 -17.86
N MET A 153 -7.74 6.28 -17.06
CA MET A 153 -8.19 4.89 -16.97
C MET A 153 -8.81 4.40 -18.28
N ASN A 154 -9.64 5.24 -18.91
CA ASN A 154 -10.23 4.95 -20.21
C ASN A 154 -9.15 4.65 -21.27
N ASP A 155 -8.06 5.41 -21.30
CA ASP A 155 -6.97 5.20 -22.25
C ASP A 155 -6.15 3.94 -21.93
N LEU A 156 -5.87 3.67 -20.65
CA LEU A 156 -5.19 2.46 -20.21
C LEU A 156 -6.00 1.21 -20.59
N LEU A 157 -7.30 1.22 -20.33
CA LEU A 157 -8.19 0.13 -20.67
C LEU A 157 -8.33 -0.06 -22.19
N LYS A 158 -8.39 1.00 -22.99
CA LYS A 158 -8.36 0.89 -24.46
C LYS A 158 -7.08 0.27 -24.99
N ARG A 159 -5.94 0.56 -24.34
CA ARG A 159 -4.63 -0.01 -24.68
C ARG A 159 -4.40 -1.40 -24.08
N GLY A 160 -5.40 -1.99 -23.42
CA GLY A 160 -5.31 -3.31 -22.81
C GLY A 160 -4.30 -3.38 -21.66
N ASP A 161 -4.21 -2.36 -20.81
CA ASP A 161 -3.32 -2.41 -19.65
C ASP A 161 -3.49 -3.71 -18.86
N PHE A 162 -2.39 -4.44 -18.63
CA PHE A 162 -2.43 -5.80 -18.09
C PHE A 162 -3.16 -5.86 -16.75
N TYR A 163 -2.90 -4.90 -15.86
CA TYR A 163 -3.42 -4.87 -14.51
C TYR A 163 -4.87 -4.37 -14.50
N PHE A 164 -5.13 -3.21 -15.11
CA PHE A 164 -6.46 -2.59 -15.06
C PHE A 164 -7.51 -3.35 -15.87
N SER A 165 -7.16 -3.97 -17.01
CA SER A 165 -8.14 -4.72 -17.81
C SER A 165 -8.69 -5.97 -17.11
N ARG A 166 -8.07 -6.40 -16.01
CA ARG A 166 -8.53 -7.51 -15.16
C ARG A 166 -9.31 -7.03 -13.96
N LEU A 167 -8.82 -5.99 -13.31
CA LEU A 167 -9.43 -5.52 -12.07
C LEU A 167 -10.62 -4.59 -12.31
N CYS A 168 -10.58 -3.75 -13.34
CA CYS A 168 -11.67 -2.82 -13.68
C CYS A 168 -12.77 -3.53 -14.49
N ARG A 169 -13.29 -4.63 -13.95
CA ARG A 169 -14.42 -5.41 -14.48
C ARG A 169 -15.62 -5.27 -13.57
N MET A 170 -16.82 -5.41 -14.11
CA MET A 170 -18.06 -5.24 -13.33
C MET A 170 -18.17 -6.25 -12.17
N GLU A 171 -17.61 -7.44 -12.31
CA GLU A 171 -17.52 -8.46 -11.24
C GLU A 171 -16.74 -7.97 -10.00
N ASN A 172 -15.78 -7.06 -10.19
CA ASN A 172 -14.95 -6.48 -9.13
C ASN A 172 -15.43 -5.08 -8.72
N CYS A 173 -16.53 -4.59 -9.31
CA CYS A 173 -17.05 -3.25 -9.05
C CYS A 173 -17.87 -3.25 -7.75
N ILE A 174 -17.40 -2.51 -6.74
CA ILE A 174 -18.09 -2.39 -5.45
C ILE A 174 -18.89 -1.08 -5.33
N TYR A 175 -18.61 -0.10 -6.20
CA TYR A 175 -19.37 1.14 -6.29
C TYR A 175 -19.34 1.70 -7.71
N GLN A 176 -20.50 2.17 -8.17
CA GLN A 176 -20.66 2.92 -9.42
C GLN A 176 -21.61 4.10 -9.18
N ALA A 177 -21.17 5.30 -9.57
CA ALA A 177 -22.02 6.50 -9.53
C ALA A 177 -23.17 6.38 -10.56
N LYS A 178 -24.32 7.00 -10.26
CA LYS A 178 -25.55 6.94 -11.09
C LYS A 178 -25.41 7.46 -12.52
N GLU A 179 -24.33 8.17 -12.84
CA GLU A 179 -24.05 8.65 -14.19
C GLU A 179 -23.74 7.47 -15.13
N ASN A 180 -24.38 7.44 -16.31
CA ASN A 180 -24.22 6.41 -17.35
C ASN A 180 -22.87 6.53 -18.09
N ASN A 181 -21.77 6.52 -17.34
CA ASN A 181 -20.42 6.43 -17.88
C ASN A 181 -20.03 4.95 -17.94
N ASN A 182 -19.55 4.49 -19.09
CA ASN A 182 -19.07 3.13 -19.29
C ASN A 182 -17.56 3.13 -19.53
N LEU A 183 -16.86 2.20 -18.88
CA LEU A 183 -15.44 1.97 -19.15
C LEU A 183 -15.28 1.07 -20.38
N PRO A 184 -14.32 1.37 -21.26
CA PRO A 184 -14.03 0.52 -22.40
C PRO A 184 -13.39 -0.79 -21.93
N GLN A 185 -13.61 -1.85 -22.70
CA GLN A 185 -12.86 -3.10 -22.57
C GLN A 185 -11.96 -3.27 -23.80
N ALA A 186 -10.73 -3.74 -23.56
CA ALA A 186 -9.81 -4.05 -24.64
C ALA A 186 -10.30 -5.24 -25.46
N ASN A 187 -9.90 -5.26 -26.73
CA ASN A 187 -10.13 -6.42 -27.60
C ASN A 187 -9.42 -7.66 -27.03
N PRO A 188 -10.08 -8.83 -26.98
CA PRO A 188 -9.46 -10.09 -26.54
C PRO A 188 -8.12 -10.42 -27.20
N ASN A 189 -7.96 -10.15 -28.50
CA ASN A 189 -6.70 -10.41 -29.22
C ASN A 189 -5.55 -9.56 -28.66
N LEU A 190 -5.81 -8.27 -28.42
CA LEU A 190 -4.85 -7.35 -27.81
C LEU A 190 -4.49 -7.79 -26.38
N LEU A 191 -5.47 -8.27 -25.61
CA LEU A 191 -5.22 -8.80 -24.26
C LEU A 191 -4.32 -10.03 -24.30
N SER A 192 -4.52 -10.94 -25.26
CA SER A 192 -3.66 -12.12 -25.44
C SER A 192 -2.20 -11.73 -25.70
N GLU A 193 -1.96 -10.81 -26.65
CA GLU A 193 -0.61 -10.31 -26.95
C GLU A 193 0.03 -9.66 -25.72
N ILE A 194 -0.73 -8.86 -24.98
CA ILE A 194 -0.24 -8.20 -23.76
C ILE A 194 0.09 -9.22 -22.67
N ASN A 195 -0.66 -10.32 -22.57
CA ASN A 195 -0.38 -11.38 -21.61
C ASN A 195 0.97 -12.03 -21.89
N GLU A 196 1.21 -12.43 -23.15
CA GLU A 196 2.47 -13.04 -23.56
C GLU A 196 3.66 -12.10 -23.32
N GLN A 197 3.51 -10.81 -23.67
CA GLN A 197 4.55 -9.80 -23.41
C GLN A 197 4.81 -9.63 -21.92
N THR A 198 3.75 -9.55 -21.12
CA THR A 198 3.84 -9.33 -19.67
C THR A 198 4.44 -10.54 -18.96
N GLU A 199 4.04 -11.75 -19.34
CA GLU A 199 4.62 -13.00 -18.84
C GLU A 199 6.10 -13.13 -19.22
N THR A 200 6.48 -12.73 -20.44
CA THR A 200 7.88 -12.69 -20.86
C THR A 200 8.70 -11.73 -19.99
N VAL A 201 8.15 -10.56 -19.64
CA VAL A 201 8.81 -9.60 -18.74
C VAL A 201 8.96 -10.21 -17.34
N PHE A 202 7.89 -10.80 -16.78
CA PHE A 202 7.93 -11.47 -15.48
C PHE A 202 8.99 -12.58 -15.44
N LYS A 203 9.00 -13.47 -16.44
CA LYS A 203 9.96 -14.57 -16.57
C LYS A 203 11.41 -14.09 -16.57
N LYS A 204 11.71 -12.95 -17.19
CA LYS A 204 13.07 -12.37 -17.16
C LYS A 204 13.51 -11.96 -15.75
N PHE A 205 12.60 -11.40 -14.94
CA PHE A 205 12.89 -11.10 -13.54
C PHE A 205 13.01 -12.37 -12.70
N GLU A 206 12.09 -13.30 -12.91
CA GLU A 206 12.08 -14.60 -12.22
C GLU A 206 13.38 -15.37 -12.47
N GLN A 207 13.81 -15.51 -13.72
CA GLN A 207 15.06 -16.20 -14.08
C GLN A 207 16.29 -15.56 -13.41
N LYS A 208 16.34 -14.22 -13.33
CA LYS A 208 17.41 -13.53 -12.62
C LYS A 208 17.35 -13.80 -11.12
N ALA A 209 16.17 -13.75 -10.51
CA ALA A 209 15.98 -14.05 -9.09
C ALA A 209 16.41 -15.50 -8.76
N ILE A 210 16.05 -16.46 -9.61
CA ILE A 210 16.48 -17.87 -9.51
C ILE A 210 18.01 -17.97 -9.58
N SER A 211 18.64 -17.33 -10.57
CA SER A 211 20.10 -17.35 -10.70
C SER A 211 20.81 -16.77 -9.47
N PHE A 212 20.31 -15.66 -8.91
CA PHE A 212 20.85 -15.13 -7.65
C PHE A 212 20.65 -16.10 -6.48
N LEU A 213 19.50 -16.77 -6.41
CA LEU A 213 19.21 -17.73 -5.34
C LEU A 213 20.14 -18.96 -5.41
N GLU A 214 20.40 -19.47 -6.62
CA GLU A 214 21.34 -20.56 -6.85
C GLU A 214 22.77 -20.17 -6.46
N ASN A 215 23.20 -18.97 -6.85
CA ASN A 215 24.50 -18.44 -6.43
C ASN A 215 24.59 -18.26 -4.91
N ALA A 216 23.51 -17.79 -4.26
CA ALA A 216 23.45 -17.69 -2.80
C ALA A 216 23.65 -19.06 -2.14
N LYS A 217 22.94 -20.09 -2.61
CA LYS A 217 23.09 -21.48 -2.11
C LYS A 217 24.53 -21.97 -2.23
N TYR A 218 25.16 -21.75 -3.37
CA TYR A 218 26.55 -22.13 -3.60
C TYR A 218 27.50 -21.42 -2.64
N LEU A 219 27.42 -20.09 -2.52
CA LEU A 219 28.29 -19.29 -1.65
C LEU A 219 28.12 -19.67 -0.17
N ILE A 220 26.88 -19.87 0.29
CA ILE A 220 26.59 -20.30 1.66
C ILE A 220 27.20 -21.67 1.94
N ALA A 221 27.17 -22.60 0.98
CA ALA A 221 27.81 -23.91 1.10
C ALA A 221 29.35 -23.82 1.19
N GLN A 222 29.96 -22.83 0.52
CA GLN A 222 31.38 -22.51 0.64
C GLN A 222 31.73 -21.69 1.90
N LYS A 223 30.75 -21.43 2.78
CA LYS A 223 30.88 -20.59 3.99
C LYS A 223 31.17 -19.10 3.69
N GLU A 224 30.92 -18.67 2.46
CA GLU A 224 31.00 -17.27 2.02
C GLU A 224 29.69 -16.53 2.36
N TYR A 225 29.37 -16.42 3.65
CA TYR A 225 28.06 -15.97 4.12
C TYR A 225 27.74 -14.52 3.75
N ALA A 226 28.72 -13.62 3.78
CA ALA A 226 28.51 -12.21 3.43
C ALA A 226 28.06 -12.05 1.97
N LEU A 227 28.75 -12.74 1.04
CA LEU A 227 28.37 -12.77 -0.38
C LEU A 227 27.08 -13.55 -0.60
N GLY A 228 26.86 -14.63 0.16
CA GLY A 228 25.60 -15.37 0.15
C GLY A 228 24.40 -14.48 0.46
N ILE A 229 24.47 -13.69 1.53
CA ILE A 229 23.40 -12.75 1.92
C ILE A 229 23.22 -11.65 0.88
N PHE A 230 24.30 -11.14 0.28
CA PHE A 230 24.20 -10.20 -0.83
C PHE A 230 23.36 -10.78 -1.98
N MET A 231 23.61 -12.04 -2.35
CA MET A 231 22.82 -12.72 -3.39
C MET A 231 21.36 -12.92 -2.96
N LEU A 232 21.09 -13.22 -1.69
CA LEU A 232 19.72 -13.31 -1.17
C LEU A 232 18.96 -11.97 -1.26
N GLN A 233 19.62 -10.86 -0.93
CA GLN A 233 19.02 -9.52 -1.08
C GLN A 233 18.66 -9.26 -2.55
N GLN A 234 19.54 -9.62 -3.50
CA GLN A 234 19.27 -9.49 -4.92
C GLN A 234 18.10 -10.38 -5.38
N THR A 235 17.99 -11.62 -4.88
CA THR A 235 16.81 -12.46 -5.14
C THR A 235 15.52 -11.78 -4.68
N CYS A 236 15.47 -11.23 -3.46
CA CYS A 236 14.30 -10.49 -2.98
C CYS A 236 13.99 -9.26 -3.84
N GLU A 237 15.02 -8.49 -4.22
CA GLU A 237 14.88 -7.30 -5.07
C GLU A 237 14.25 -7.65 -6.43
N PHE A 238 14.78 -8.67 -7.11
CA PHE A 238 14.25 -9.13 -8.39
C PHE A 238 12.87 -9.76 -8.28
N SER A 239 12.55 -10.41 -7.15
CA SER A 239 11.21 -10.94 -6.89
C SER A 239 10.18 -9.81 -6.80
N TYR A 240 10.40 -8.79 -5.97
CA TYR A 240 9.47 -7.66 -5.89
C TYR A 240 9.40 -6.85 -7.19
N ARG A 241 10.53 -6.59 -7.85
CA ARG A 241 10.54 -5.90 -9.15
C ARG A 241 9.84 -6.71 -10.24
N GLY A 242 9.95 -8.04 -10.18
CA GLY A 242 9.26 -8.97 -11.05
C GLY A 242 7.75 -8.85 -10.93
N LEU A 243 7.20 -8.56 -9.75
CA LEU A 243 5.77 -8.31 -9.59
C LEU A 243 5.37 -6.90 -10.05
N ILE A 244 6.14 -5.88 -9.67
CA ILE A 244 5.75 -4.49 -9.92
C ILE A 244 5.89 -4.08 -11.39
N THR A 245 6.93 -4.56 -12.09
CA THR A 245 7.23 -4.10 -13.45
C THR A 245 6.12 -4.51 -14.44
N PRO A 246 5.63 -5.76 -14.46
CA PRO A 246 4.44 -6.16 -15.20
C PRO A 246 3.21 -5.29 -14.95
N PHE A 247 2.90 -4.98 -13.69
CA PHE A 247 1.68 -4.28 -13.32
C PHE A 247 1.75 -2.77 -13.56
N SER A 248 2.93 -2.17 -13.38
CA SER A 248 3.12 -0.73 -13.52
C SER A 248 3.56 -0.30 -14.92
N ARG A 249 4.12 -1.23 -15.72
CA ARG A 249 4.89 -0.97 -16.95
C ARG A 249 6.02 0.05 -16.77
N LYS A 250 6.46 0.30 -15.53
CA LYS A 250 7.51 1.26 -15.18
C LYS A 250 8.69 0.55 -14.56
N ILE A 251 9.90 0.93 -14.98
CA ILE A 251 11.13 0.45 -14.36
C ILE A 251 11.33 1.20 -13.04
N ILE A 252 11.54 0.44 -11.96
CA ILE A 252 11.80 1.00 -10.64
C ILE A 252 13.30 0.95 -10.37
N LYS A 253 13.88 2.12 -10.08
CA LYS A 253 15.28 2.29 -9.73
C LYS A 253 15.49 2.40 -8.22
N SER A 254 14.86 1.52 -7.44
CA SER A 254 15.08 1.43 -5.99
C SER A 254 15.58 0.05 -5.64
N HIS A 255 16.62 0.00 -4.81
CA HIS A 255 17.21 -1.23 -4.27
C HIS A 255 16.71 -1.53 -2.85
N ASP A 256 15.97 -0.60 -2.24
CA ASP A 256 15.43 -0.78 -0.90
C ASP A 256 14.26 -1.78 -0.93
N LEU A 257 14.47 -2.93 -0.28
CA LEU A 257 13.46 -3.99 -0.16
C LEU A 257 12.18 -3.52 0.53
N LEU A 258 12.23 -2.61 1.51
CA LEU A 258 11.03 -2.12 2.19
C LEU A 258 10.19 -1.24 1.26
N ALA A 259 10.84 -0.32 0.53
CA ALA A 259 10.18 0.49 -0.49
C ALA A 259 9.58 -0.38 -1.62
N LEU A 260 10.30 -1.40 -2.07
CA LEU A 260 9.82 -2.34 -3.07
C LEU A 260 8.63 -3.16 -2.55
N ARG A 261 8.69 -3.69 -1.32
CA ARG A 261 7.59 -4.41 -0.68
C ARG A 261 6.34 -3.54 -0.58
N LYS A 262 6.48 -2.31 -0.06
CA LYS A 262 5.37 -1.35 0.05
C LYS A 262 4.76 -1.03 -1.31
N LYS A 263 5.59 -0.89 -2.35
CA LYS A 263 5.10 -0.63 -3.70
C LYS A 263 4.42 -1.84 -4.32
N ALA A 264 4.94 -3.05 -4.09
CA ALA A 264 4.28 -4.28 -4.51
C ALA A 264 2.90 -4.43 -3.85
N SER A 265 2.78 -4.09 -2.57
CA SER A 265 1.51 -4.20 -1.83
C SER A 265 0.43 -3.22 -2.28
N LEU A 266 0.79 -2.16 -3.02
CA LEU A 266 -0.20 -1.28 -3.67
C LEU A 266 -0.91 -2.01 -4.82
N TYR A 267 -0.22 -2.91 -5.51
CA TYR A 267 -0.80 -3.68 -6.60
C TYR A 267 -1.50 -4.95 -6.10
N ASP A 268 -0.84 -5.69 -5.21
CA ASP A 268 -1.42 -6.89 -4.61
C ASP A 268 -1.07 -6.98 -3.11
N PRO A 269 -2.02 -6.69 -2.20
CA PRO A 269 -1.80 -6.74 -0.76
C PRO A 269 -1.38 -8.12 -0.24
N ASN A 270 -1.65 -9.19 -0.99
CA ASN A 270 -1.28 -10.55 -0.59
C ASN A 270 0.23 -10.77 -0.58
N ILE A 271 1.04 -9.86 -1.13
CA ILE A 271 2.50 -9.91 -1.03
C ILE A 271 3.01 -9.66 0.40
N LEU A 272 2.22 -9.00 1.23
CA LEU A 272 2.56 -8.76 2.63
C LEU A 272 2.56 -10.08 3.39
N CYS A 273 3.52 -10.24 4.30
CA CYS A 273 3.69 -11.43 5.12
C CYS A 273 4.09 -12.71 4.32
N LYS A 274 4.47 -12.60 3.04
CA LYS A 274 4.91 -13.73 2.21
C LYS A 274 6.39 -14.05 2.35
N PHE A 275 7.21 -13.04 2.67
CA PHE A 275 8.59 -13.29 3.06
C PHE A 275 8.63 -13.83 4.48
N HIS A 276 7.79 -13.31 5.39
CA HIS A 276 7.62 -13.87 6.72
C HIS A 276 6.20 -13.59 7.27
N HIS A 277 5.52 -14.62 7.80
CA HIS A 277 4.12 -14.56 8.25
C HIS A 277 3.77 -13.44 9.26
N LYS A 278 4.73 -12.98 10.06
CA LYS A 278 4.58 -11.80 10.96
C LYS A 278 5.10 -10.53 10.29
N PHE A 279 4.22 -9.54 10.10
CA PHE A 279 4.51 -8.25 9.47
C PHE A 279 5.75 -7.53 10.02
N ARG A 280 5.80 -7.24 11.34
CA ARG A 280 6.95 -6.53 11.94
C ARG A 280 8.26 -7.28 11.79
N LYS A 281 8.20 -8.62 11.80
CA LYS A 281 9.37 -9.47 11.66
C LYS A 281 9.83 -9.55 10.21
N GLU A 282 8.90 -9.53 9.26
CA GLU A 282 9.20 -9.39 7.83
C GLU A 282 9.98 -8.09 7.58
N GLU A 283 9.50 -6.95 8.09
CA GLU A 283 10.19 -5.66 7.92
C GLU A 283 11.60 -5.67 8.52
N TYR A 284 11.75 -6.20 9.73
CA TYR A 284 13.04 -6.34 10.38
C TYR A 284 14.02 -7.19 9.57
N LEU A 285 13.58 -8.34 9.07
CA LEU A 285 14.44 -9.25 8.29
C LEU A 285 14.81 -8.65 6.92
N LEU A 286 13.89 -7.95 6.25
CA LEU A 286 14.19 -7.23 5.01
C LEU A 286 15.18 -6.08 5.24
N LYS A 287 15.08 -5.40 6.39
CA LYS A 287 16.07 -4.38 6.80
C LYS A 287 17.44 -5.00 7.03
N ILE A 288 17.53 -6.16 7.68
CA ILE A 288 18.80 -6.90 7.82
C ILE A 288 19.40 -7.21 6.45
N LEU A 289 18.60 -7.71 5.49
CA LEU A 289 19.09 -7.99 4.13
C LEU A 289 19.62 -6.72 3.43
N ASN A 290 18.91 -5.59 3.55
CA ASN A 290 19.37 -4.30 3.03
C ASN A 290 20.68 -3.83 3.71
N ASP A 291 20.76 -3.91 5.02
CA ASP A 291 21.94 -3.48 5.78
C ASP A 291 23.15 -4.37 5.44
N ALA A 292 22.92 -5.68 5.31
CA ALA A 292 23.92 -6.65 4.88
C ALA A 292 24.40 -6.40 3.45
N TYR A 293 23.52 -5.96 2.54
CA TYR A 293 23.93 -5.53 1.20
C TYR A 293 24.96 -4.38 1.24
N THR A 294 24.75 -3.39 2.10
CA THR A 294 25.70 -2.27 2.23
C THR A 294 26.96 -2.70 2.99
N LYS A 295 26.82 -3.44 4.09
CA LYS A 295 27.96 -3.84 4.93
C LYS A 295 28.87 -4.86 4.25
N SER A 296 28.32 -5.89 3.61
CA SER A 296 29.12 -6.93 2.91
C SER A 296 30.06 -6.39 1.83
N ARG A 297 29.79 -5.19 1.30
CA ARG A 297 30.60 -4.56 0.24
C ARG A 297 31.66 -3.59 0.75
N TYR A 298 31.46 -3.01 1.93
CA TYR A 298 32.28 -1.89 2.42
C TYR A 298 32.89 -2.12 3.81
N ASP A 299 32.39 -3.09 4.56
CA ASP A 299 32.84 -3.40 5.91
C ASP A 299 33.52 -4.78 5.94
N SER A 300 34.85 -4.77 6.02
CA SER A 300 35.67 -5.97 6.12
C SER A 300 35.49 -6.74 7.44
N SER A 301 34.82 -6.14 8.44
CA SER A 301 34.55 -6.77 9.73
C SER A 301 33.15 -7.41 9.81
N TYR A 302 32.33 -7.28 8.78
CA TYR A 302 30.98 -7.85 8.76
C TYR A 302 31.02 -9.39 8.67
N HIS A 303 30.59 -10.05 9.75
CA HIS A 303 30.44 -11.50 9.82
C HIS A 303 28.97 -11.85 10.07
N ALA A 304 28.37 -12.62 9.17
CA ALA A 304 27.01 -13.10 9.34
C ALA A 304 27.00 -14.50 9.96
N GLU A 305 26.05 -14.75 10.86
CA GLU A 305 25.90 -16.06 11.48
C GLU A 305 25.32 -17.09 10.48
N VAL A 306 25.83 -18.33 10.58
CA VAL A 306 25.43 -19.43 9.69
C VAL A 306 23.93 -19.73 9.78
N PHE A 307 23.40 -19.80 11.00
CA PHE A 307 22.00 -20.11 11.26
C PHE A 307 21.06 -19.06 10.68
N GLU A 308 21.40 -17.78 10.86
CA GLU A 308 20.63 -16.68 10.29
C GLU A 308 20.64 -16.71 8.76
N THR A 309 21.79 -17.02 8.18
CA THR A 309 21.95 -17.11 6.72
C THR A 309 21.11 -18.23 6.10
N GLN A 310 21.11 -19.42 6.71
CA GLN A 310 20.28 -20.54 6.23
C GLN A 310 18.79 -20.22 6.32
N LYS A 311 18.37 -19.58 7.42
CA LYS A 311 16.99 -19.16 7.59
C LYS A 311 16.57 -18.11 6.55
N LEU A 312 17.43 -17.14 6.26
CA LEU A 312 17.17 -16.13 5.23
C LEU A 312 17.07 -16.78 3.85
N LEU A 313 17.89 -17.80 3.56
CA LEU A 313 17.81 -18.55 2.31
C LEU A 313 16.43 -19.21 2.13
N ASP A 314 15.92 -19.88 3.16
CA ASP A 314 14.61 -20.54 3.10
C ASP A 314 13.47 -19.53 2.89
N LEU A 315 13.49 -18.40 3.62
CA LEU A 315 12.49 -17.33 3.48
C LEU A 315 12.54 -16.68 2.09
N THR A 316 13.73 -16.48 1.55
CA THR A 316 13.94 -15.90 0.21
C THR A 316 13.42 -16.84 -0.89
N SER A 317 13.67 -18.15 -0.75
CA SER A 317 13.13 -19.16 -1.66
C SER A 317 11.60 -19.18 -1.62
N ASN A 318 11.00 -19.05 -0.43
CA ASN A 318 9.55 -18.99 -0.28
C ASN A 318 8.95 -17.75 -0.94
N LEU A 319 9.56 -16.56 -0.73
CA LEU A 319 9.10 -15.32 -1.35
C LEU A 319 9.08 -15.40 -2.88
N LEU A 320 10.13 -15.96 -3.50
CA LEU A 320 10.19 -16.13 -4.95
C LEU A 320 9.03 -16.99 -5.47
N MET A 321 8.73 -18.09 -4.77
CA MET A 321 7.60 -18.98 -5.10
C MET A 321 6.25 -18.26 -4.91
N GLU A 322 6.06 -17.55 -3.80
CA GLU A 322 4.82 -16.81 -3.53
C GLU A 322 4.59 -15.68 -4.54
N VAL A 323 5.64 -14.96 -4.96
CA VAL A 323 5.56 -13.94 -6.02
C VAL A 323 5.08 -14.56 -7.34
N ARG A 324 5.60 -15.73 -7.69
CA ARG A 324 5.14 -16.48 -8.88
C ARG A 324 3.66 -16.85 -8.76
N ASN A 325 3.26 -17.40 -7.61
CA ASN A 325 1.87 -17.78 -7.37
C ASN A 325 0.94 -16.58 -7.49
N ILE A 326 1.29 -15.44 -6.87
CA ILE A 326 0.53 -14.19 -6.98
C ILE A 326 0.42 -13.76 -8.45
N PHE A 327 1.53 -13.72 -9.19
CA PHE A 327 1.50 -13.30 -10.60
C PHE A 327 0.60 -14.21 -11.45
N ASN A 328 0.66 -15.52 -11.24
CA ASN A 328 -0.16 -16.50 -11.96
C ASN A 328 -1.67 -16.31 -11.73
N THR A 329 -2.10 -15.77 -10.58
CA THR A 329 -3.52 -15.42 -10.35
C THR A 329 -4.05 -14.36 -11.31
N TYR A 330 -3.16 -13.62 -11.98
CA TYR A 330 -3.52 -12.67 -13.03
C TYR A 330 -3.39 -13.26 -14.43
N LEU A 331 -2.92 -14.49 -14.62
CA LEU A 331 -2.87 -15.11 -15.96
C LEU A 331 -4.09 -15.98 -16.26
N THR A 332 -4.72 -16.51 -15.22
CA THR A 332 -6.04 -17.17 -15.23
C THR A 332 -7.15 -16.14 -15.32
#